data_AF-A0A496YN42-F1
#
_entry.id   AF-A0A496YN42-F1
#
_cell.length_a   1.000
_cell.length_b   1.000
_cell.length_c   1.000
_cell.angle_alpha   90.00
_cell.angle_beta   90.00
_cell.angle_gamma   90.00
#
_symmetry.space_group_name_H-M   'P 1'
#
loop_
_entity.id
_entity.type
_entity.pdbx_description
1 polymer ?
#
loop_
_entity_poly.entity_id
_entity_poly.type
_entity_poly.pdbx_seq_one_letter_code
_entity_poly.pdbx_strand_id
1 'polypeptide(L)'
;MLCKEACPAHVDVPGYLRVIAEGKRQEANAVIREKVPFPGILGRVCICPCEEVCRRGEVNEPVSICALKRYAAEGDQGLWKKNARLKGEPGEEVAVVGAGPSGLTVAFYL
;
A
#
# COMPACT_ATOMS: atom_id res chain seq x y z
N MET A 1 -13.45 -1.09 -8.86
CA MET A 1 -13.62 0.36 -8.55
C MET A 1 -12.46 1.10 -9.21
N LEU A 2 -12.69 2.17 -9.98
CA LEU A 2 -11.73 2.73 -10.95
C LEU A 2 -10.30 2.91 -10.40
N CYS A 3 -10.13 3.58 -9.26
CA CYS A 3 -8.82 3.81 -8.64
C CYS A 3 -8.09 2.52 -8.22
N LYS A 4 -8.82 1.46 -7.85
CA LYS A 4 -8.26 0.14 -7.53
C LYS A 4 -7.81 -0.60 -8.78
N GLU A 5 -8.60 -0.53 -9.86
CA GLU A 5 -8.26 -1.18 -11.13
C GLU A 5 -7.06 -0.52 -11.81
N ALA A 6 -6.95 0.81 -11.76
CA ALA A 6 -5.82 1.53 -12.33
C ALA A 6 -4.51 1.38 -11.52
N CYS A 7 -4.59 0.92 -10.27
CA CYS A 7 -3.40 0.64 -9.48
C CYS A 7 -2.80 -0.71 -9.91
N PRO A 8 -1.53 -0.77 -10.36
CA PRO A 8 -0.92 -2.03 -10.79
C PRO A 8 -0.87 -3.12 -9.70
N ALA A 9 -0.86 -2.71 -8.42
CA ALA A 9 -0.88 -3.61 -7.28
C ALA A 9 -2.29 -3.90 -6.73
N HIS A 10 -3.33 -3.35 -7.36
CA HIS A 10 -4.74 -3.45 -6.94
C HIS A 10 -4.97 -3.15 -5.46
N VAL A 11 -4.27 -2.14 -4.93
CA VAL A 11 -4.42 -1.68 -3.53
C VAL A 11 -5.85 -1.21 -3.30
N ASP A 12 -6.42 -1.53 -2.14
CA ASP A 12 -7.76 -1.07 -1.76
C ASP A 12 -7.78 0.41 -1.36
N VAL A 13 -7.67 1.28 -2.37
CA VAL A 13 -7.70 2.74 -2.23
C VAL A 13 -8.93 3.23 -1.45
N PRO A 14 -10.17 2.86 -1.83
CA PRO A 14 -11.36 3.29 -1.08
C PRO A 14 -11.35 2.82 0.38
N GLY A 15 -10.91 1.58 0.62
CA GLY A 15 -10.83 0.99 1.94
C GLY A 15 -9.92 1.79 2.86
N TYR A 16 -8.65 1.97 2.51
CA TYR A 16 -7.73 2.69 3.40
C TYR A 16 -8.10 4.17 3.53
N LEU A 17 -8.70 4.81 2.52
CA LEU A 17 -9.16 6.20 2.62
C LEU A 17 -10.28 6.36 3.64
N ARG A 18 -11.25 5.43 3.69
CA ARG A 18 -12.28 5.41 4.74
C ARG A 18 -11.66 5.26 6.12
N VAL A 19 -10.69 4.38 6.27
CA VAL A 19 -9.99 4.15 7.53
C VAL A 19 -9.19 5.40 7.97
N ILE A 20 -8.55 6.12 7.03
CA ILE A 20 -7.93 7.42 7.29
C ILE A 20 -8.96 8.44 7.79
N ALA A 21 -10.14 8.50 7.18
CA ALA A 21 -11.20 9.44 7.56
C ALA A 21 -11.73 9.17 8.99
N GLU A 22 -11.62 7.93 9.49
CA GLU A 22 -11.94 7.56 10.87
C GLU A 22 -10.81 7.89 11.87
N GLY A 23 -9.70 8.50 11.42
CA GLY A 23 -8.53 8.79 12.25
C GLY A 23 -7.63 7.58 12.54
N LYS A 24 -7.95 6.41 11.96
CA LYS A 24 -7.27 5.13 12.20
C LYS A 24 -6.05 4.95 11.30
N ARG A 25 -5.04 5.79 11.53
CA ARG A 25 -3.88 5.92 10.63
C ARG A 25 -3.07 4.63 10.49
N GLN A 26 -2.92 3.85 11.56
CA GLN A 26 -2.13 2.61 11.55
C GLN A 26 -2.84 1.48 10.82
N GLU A 27 -4.15 1.38 11.01
CA GLU A 27 -5.03 0.43 10.36
C GLU A 27 -5.07 0.71 8.85
N ALA A 28 -5.13 1.97 8.44
CA ALA A 28 -5.04 2.34 7.03
C ALA A 28 -3.72 1.88 6.41
N ASN A 29 -2.60 2.07 7.11
CA ASN A 29 -1.31 1.56 6.65
C ASN A 29 -1.27 0.03 6.58
N ALA A 30 -1.92 -0.66 7.53
CA ALA A 30 -2.04 -2.12 7.48
C ALA A 30 -2.81 -2.58 6.23
N VAL A 31 -3.92 -1.92 5.89
CA VAL A 31 -4.69 -2.20 4.65
C VAL A 31 -3.82 -2.00 3.41
N ILE A 32 -3.04 -0.92 3.34
CA ILE A 32 -2.13 -0.70 2.19
C ILE A 32 -1.09 -1.83 2.09
N ARG A 33 -0.53 -2.26 3.23
CA ARG A 33 0.52 -3.29 3.31
C ARG A 33 0.06 -4.70 2.97
N GLU A 34 -1.25 -4.95 2.88
CA GLU A 34 -1.78 -6.21 2.35
C GLU A 34 -1.31 -6.47 0.91
N LYS A 35 -1.08 -5.41 0.14
CA LYS A 35 -0.71 -5.49 -1.29
C LYS A 35 0.68 -5.00 -1.62
N VAL A 36 1.25 -4.07 -0.82
CA VAL A 36 2.55 -3.48 -1.13
C VAL A 36 3.44 -3.35 0.12
N PRO A 37 4.68 -3.87 0.11
CA PRO A 37 5.56 -3.83 1.28
C PRO A 37 6.15 -2.45 1.59
N PHE A 38 6.15 -1.53 0.61
CA PHE A 38 6.81 -0.22 0.71
C PHE A 38 5.85 0.96 0.52
N PRO A 39 4.80 1.12 1.36
CA PRO A 39 3.83 2.20 1.22
C PRO A 39 4.48 3.59 1.35
N GLY A 40 5.50 3.74 2.20
CA GLY A 40 6.21 5.02 2.39
C GLY A 40 7.03 5.45 1.17
N ILE A 41 7.61 4.50 0.44
CA ILE A 41 8.31 4.78 -0.83
C ILE A 41 7.27 5.12 -1.90
N LEU A 42 6.22 4.29 -2.05
CA LEU A 42 5.17 4.53 -3.03
C LEU A 42 4.44 5.85 -2.79
N GLY A 43 4.28 6.31 -1.55
CA GLY A 43 3.73 7.64 -1.26
C GLY A 43 4.64 8.83 -1.66
N ARG A 44 5.86 8.57 -2.17
CA ARG A 44 6.82 9.58 -2.60
C ARG A 44 7.13 9.52 -4.11
N VAL A 45 7.16 8.33 -4.69
CA VAL A 45 7.64 8.12 -6.07
C VAL A 45 6.58 7.55 -7.01
N CYS A 46 5.38 7.23 -6.53
CA CYS A 46 4.33 6.70 -7.39
C CYS A 46 3.87 7.74 -8.41
N ILE A 47 3.67 7.30 -9.65
CA ILE A 47 3.14 8.11 -10.77
C ILE A 47 1.61 8.31 -10.72
N CYS A 48 0.95 7.90 -9.63
CA CYS A 48 -0.45 8.20 -9.34
C CYS A 48 -1.52 7.85 -10.43
N PRO A 49 -1.49 6.68 -11.10
CA PRO A 49 -2.49 6.36 -12.14
C PRO A 49 -3.91 6.25 -11.57
N CYS A 50 -4.01 5.96 -10.26
CA CYS A 50 -5.26 5.91 -9.52
C CYS A 50 -5.91 7.29 -9.29
N GLU A 51 -5.14 8.38 -9.34
CA GLU A 51 -5.65 9.75 -9.23
C GLU A 51 -6.20 10.24 -10.57
N GLU A 52 -5.57 9.85 -11.68
CA GLU A 52 -6.02 10.18 -13.05
C GLU A 52 -7.43 9.66 -13.36
N VAL A 53 -7.79 8.48 -12.82
CA VAL A 53 -9.12 7.86 -13.01
C VAL A 53 -10.07 8.11 -11.82
N CYS A 54 -9.74 9.04 -10.93
CA CYS A 54 -10.54 9.30 -9.75
C CYS A 54 -11.88 9.95 -10.13
N ARG A 55 -13.01 9.28 -9.84
CA ARG A 55 -14.37 9.83 -10.08
C ARG A 55 -14.59 11.22 -9.47
N ARG A 56 -13.89 11.54 -8.38
CA ARG A 56 -13.99 12.88 -7.75
C ARG A 56 -13.56 13.99 -8.73
N GLY A 57 -12.65 13.68 -9.65
CA GLY A 57 -12.21 14.54 -10.75
C GLY A 57 -13.33 14.98 -11.69
N GLU A 58 -14.45 14.25 -11.75
CA GLU A 58 -15.62 14.63 -12.56
C GLU A 58 -16.46 15.74 -11.90
N VAL A 59 -16.28 15.95 -10.59
CA VAL A 59 -17.03 16.94 -9.80
C VAL A 59 -16.14 18.12 -9.41
N ASN A 60 -14.92 17.83 -8.95
CA ASN A 60 -13.90 18.80 -8.59
C ASN A 60 -12.50 18.19 -8.75
N GLU A 61 -11.60 18.33 -7.78
CA GLU A 61 -10.24 17.79 -7.88
C GLU A 61 -10.17 16.31 -7.47
N PRO A 62 -9.32 15.50 -8.13
CA PRO A 62 -9.01 14.15 -7.67
C PRO A 62 -8.57 14.11 -6.21
N VAL A 63 -8.90 13.03 -5.52
CA VAL A 63 -8.38 12.80 -4.17
C VAL A 63 -6.86 12.62 -4.27
N SER A 64 -6.11 13.26 -3.37
CA SER A 64 -4.64 13.10 -3.25
C SER A 64 -4.27 11.75 -2.62
N ILE A 65 -4.58 10.66 -3.32
CA ILE A 65 -4.42 9.26 -2.92
C ILE A 65 -2.97 8.94 -2.52
N CYS A 66 -1.99 9.45 -3.26
CA CYS A 66 -0.57 9.24 -3.01
C CYS A 66 -0.10 9.97 -1.74
N ALA A 67 -0.55 11.21 -1.54
CA ALA A 67 -0.28 11.96 -0.32
C ALA A 67 -0.91 11.29 0.91
N LEU A 68 -2.14 10.77 0.78
CA LEU A 68 -2.83 10.05 1.86
C LEU A 68 -2.17 8.69 2.16
N LYS A 69 -1.65 8.00 1.14
CA LYS A 69 -0.82 6.80 1.30
C LYS A 69 0.47 7.11 2.08
N ARG A 70 1.14 8.21 1.72
CA ARG A 70 2.32 8.69 2.45
C ARG A 70 1.97 9.02 3.90
N TYR A 71 0.87 9.75 4.11
CA TYR A 71 0.37 10.09 5.43
C TYR A 71 0.16 8.83 6.27
N ALA A 72 -0.55 7.81 5.77
CA ALA A 72 -0.74 6.55 6.48
C ALA A 72 0.60 5.88 6.82
N ALA A 73 1.52 5.79 5.86
CA ALA A 73 2.83 5.17 6.04
C ALA A 73 3.72 5.87 7.08
N GLU A 74 3.69 7.21 7.15
CA GLU A 74 4.44 7.98 8.14
C GLU A 74 3.87 7.85 9.56
N GLY A 75 2.66 7.31 9.71
CA GLY A 75 2.04 7.03 11.02
C GLY A 75 2.23 5.60 11.49
N ASP A 76 3.03 4.82 10.77
CA ASP A 76 3.24 3.42 11.04
C ASP A 76 3.97 3.24 12.38
N GLN A 77 3.31 2.59 13.33
CA GLN A 77 3.92 2.11 14.58
C GLN A 77 4.08 0.58 14.59
N GLY A 78 3.94 -0.07 13.44
CA GLY A 78 4.14 -1.51 13.29
C GLY A 78 2.90 -2.37 13.54
N LEU A 79 1.69 -1.80 13.58
CA LEU A 79 0.44 -2.57 13.74
C LEU A 79 0.31 -3.70 12.70
N TRP A 80 0.69 -3.42 11.45
CA TRP A 80 0.68 -4.41 10.37
C TRP A 80 1.56 -5.63 10.66
N LYS A 81 2.63 -5.49 11.46
CA LYS A 81 3.50 -6.62 11.83
C LYS A 81 2.78 -7.60 12.76
N LYS A 82 1.88 -7.09 13.60
CA LYS A 82 1.04 -7.93 14.47
C LYS A 82 0.01 -8.73 13.67
N ASN A 83 -0.44 -8.16 12.55
CA ASN A 83 -1.40 -8.77 11.65
C ASN A 83 -0.73 -9.58 10.52
N ALA A 84 0.59 -9.49 10.39
CA ALA A 84 1.35 -10.22 9.39
C ALA A 84 1.29 -11.72 9.74
N ARG A 85 0.55 -12.47 8.93
CA ARG A 85 0.59 -13.93 9.00
C ARG A 85 1.85 -14.38 8.30
N LEU A 86 2.89 -14.69 9.08
CA LEU A 86 3.99 -15.51 8.59
C LEU A 86 3.38 -16.86 8.17
N LYS A 87 3.67 -17.30 6.95
CA LYS A 87 3.39 -18.70 6.58
C LYS A 87 4.16 -19.60 7.54
N GLY A 88 3.63 -20.80 7.79
CA GLY A 88 4.05 -21.74 8.83
C GLY A 88 5.51 -22.20 8.76
N GLU A 89 5.77 -23.51 8.85
CA GLU A 89 7.15 -24.00 8.89
C GLU A 89 7.97 -23.53 7.68
N PRO A 90 9.28 -23.22 7.88
CA PRO A 90 10.13 -22.80 6.79
C PRO A 90 10.08 -23.81 5.64
N GLY A 91 9.81 -23.31 4.44
CA GLY A 91 9.84 -24.11 3.22
C GLY A 91 11.28 -24.37 2.76
N GLU A 92 11.45 -24.46 1.45
CA GLU A 92 12.76 -24.60 0.81
C GLU A 92 13.65 -23.36 1.02
N GLU A 93 14.97 -23.55 0.98
CA GLU A 93 15.93 -22.45 1.01
C GLU A 93 15.91 -21.70 -0.33
N VAL A 94 15.62 -20.39 -0.29
CA VAL A 94 15.54 -19.54 -1.48
C VAL A 94 16.58 -18.42 -1.43
N ALA A 95 17.36 -18.27 -2.51
CA ALA A 95 18.28 -17.16 -2.70
C ALA A 95 17.67 -16.06 -3.58
N VAL A 96 17.64 -14.82 -3.07
CA VAL A 96 17.22 -13.63 -3.84
C VAL A 96 18.44 -12.84 -4.25
N VAL A 97 18.68 -12.74 -5.57
CA VAL A 97 19.81 -11.96 -6.11
C VAL A 97 19.36 -10.52 -6.40
N GLY A 98 19.85 -9.58 -5.58
CA GLY A 98 19.61 -8.14 -5.73
C GLY A 98 18.67 -7.56 -4.66
N ALA A 99 19.10 -6.45 -4.05
CA ALA A 99 18.39 -5.77 -2.95
C ALA A 99 17.51 -4.59 -3.42
N GLY A 100 17.05 -4.62 -4.68
CA GLY A 100 16.14 -3.63 -5.22
C GLY A 100 14.69 -3.84 -4.74
N PRO A 101 13.74 -2.94 -5.11
CA PRO A 101 12.34 -3.06 -4.72
C PRO A 101 11.71 -4.41 -5.07
N SER A 102 12.05 -4.97 -6.25
CA SER A 102 11.56 -6.28 -6.66
C SER A 102 12.09 -7.39 -5.77
N GLY A 103 13.41 -7.44 -5.52
CA GLY A 103 14.03 -8.47 -4.68
C GLY A 103 13.56 -8.41 -3.24
N LEU A 104 13.50 -7.22 -2.65
CA LEU A 104 12.97 -7.05 -1.29
C LEU A 104 11.48 -7.36 -1.19
N THR A 105 10.70 -7.13 -2.26
CA THR A 105 9.27 -7.53 -2.30
C THR A 105 9.13 -9.05 -2.33
N VAL A 106 9.95 -9.74 -3.13
CA VAL A 106 9.96 -11.21 -3.16
C VAL A 106 10.34 -11.77 -1.78
N ALA A 107 11.44 -11.27 -1.20
CA ALA A 107 11.89 -11.68 0.13
C ALA A 107 10.90 -11.35 1.26
N PHE A 108 9.97 -10.41 1.05
CA PHE A 108 8.92 -10.09 2.01
C PHE A 108 7.74 -11.07 1.97
N TYR A 109 7.45 -11.66 0.80
CA TYR A 109 6.27 -12.51 0.59
C TYR A 109 6.56 -14.02 0.58
N LEU A 110 7.80 -14.41 0.30
CA LEU A 110 8.27 -15.80 0.45
C LEU A 110 8.53 -16.11 1.93
#